data_AF-A0A9D2NTH8-F1
#
_entry.id   AF-A0A9D2NTH8-F1
#
_cell.length_a   1.000
_cell.length_b   1.000
_cell.length_c   1.000
_cell.angle_alpha   90.00
_cell.angle_beta   90.00
_cell.angle_gamma   90.00
#
_symmetry.space_group_name_H-M   'P 1'
#
loop_
_entity.id
_entity.type
_entity.pdbx_description
1 polymer ?
#
loop_
_entity_poly.entity_id
_entity_poly.type
_entity_poly.pdbx_seq_one_letter_code
_entity_poly.pdbx_strand_id
1 'polypeptide(L)' 'MITGTLNAKSGTEMYITDDKKLQNISVRSGQYLYLSVHDCWIPVVIRFSPEIGDWIFQNLENINVNGQKVMIKS' A
#
# COMPACT_ATOMS: atom_id res chain seq x y z
N MET A 1 -2.21 3.52 14.97
CA MET A 1 -1.58 3.83 13.67
C MET A 1 -0.45 2.86 13.44
N ILE A 2 -0.44 2.23 12.28
CA ILE A 2 0.56 1.23 11.89
C ILE A 2 1.29 1.80 10.68
N THR A 3 2.61 1.84 10.73
CA THR A 3 3.47 2.19 9.59
C THR A 3 4.15 0.94 9.09
N GLY A 4 4.39 0.87 7.79
CA GLY A 4 5.05 -0.28 7.22
C GLY A 4 5.32 -0.12 5.74
N THR A 5 5.86 -1.18 5.14
CA THR A 5 6.19 -1.22 3.72
C THR A 5 5.19 -2.11 2.98
N LEU A 6 4.67 -1.63 1.86
CA LEU A 6 3.84 -2.41 0.95
C LEU A 6 4.68 -3.47 0.24
N ASN A 7 4.31 -4.74 0.36
CA ASN A 7 4.94 -5.86 -0.32
C ASN A 7 3.91 -6.74 -1.04
N ALA A 8 4.08 -6.95 -2.35
CA ALA A 8 3.24 -7.87 -3.10
C ALA A 8 3.60 -9.33 -2.74
N LYS A 9 2.59 -10.18 -2.52
CA LYS A 9 2.74 -11.64 -2.42
C LYS A 9 2.06 -12.25 -3.64
N SER A 10 2.79 -13.07 -4.40
CA SER A 10 2.21 -13.89 -5.49
C SER A 10 1.15 -13.16 -6.34
N GLY A 11 1.57 -12.13 -7.09
CA GLY A 11 0.80 -11.46 -8.17
C GLY A 11 -0.44 -10.66 -7.78
N THR A 12 -1.29 -11.15 -6.88
CA THR A 12 -2.61 -10.58 -6.59
C THR A 12 -2.80 -10.19 -5.12
N GLU A 13 -1.96 -10.70 -4.21
CA GLU A 13 -2.06 -10.33 -2.79
C GLU A 13 -1.13 -9.17 -2.47
N MET A 14 -1.62 -8.24 -1.66
CA MET A 14 -0.88 -7.07 -1.17
C MET A 14 -0.93 -7.08 0.35
N TYR A 15 0.21 -6.83 0.99
CA TYR A 15 0.27 -6.72 2.44
C TYR A 15 1.24 -5.61 2.85
N ILE A 16 1.08 -5.14 4.08
CA ILE A 16 1.99 -4.21 4.74
C ILE A 16 2.82 -5.02 5.74
N THR A 17 4.13 -4.94 5.63
CA THR A 17 5.03 -5.41 6.70
C THR A 17 5.17 -4.29 7.72
N ASP A 18 4.65 -4.51 8.93
CA ASP A 18 4.63 -3.53 10.01
C ASP A 18 6.07 -3.24 10.51
N ASP A 19 6.41 -1.95 10.63
CA ASP A 19 7.76 -1.52 11.06
C ASP A 19 8.05 -1.90 12.52
N LYS A 20 7.01 -1.99 13.36
CA LYS A 20 7.12 -2.17 14.82
C LYS A 20 6.88 -3.60 15.27
N LYS A 21 6.17 -4.38 14.45
CA LYS A 21 5.82 -5.77 14.73
C LYS A 21 6.18 -6.59 13.50
N LEU A 22 6.78 -7.77 13.69
CA LEU A 22 7.05 -8.71 12.60
C LEU A 22 5.75 -9.42 12.12
N GLN A 23 4.73 -8.63 11.77
CA GLN A 23 3.43 -9.09 11.30
C GLN A 23 3.15 -8.51 9.92
N ASN A 24 2.48 -9.31 9.08
CA ASN A 24 1.99 -8.87 7.78
C ASN A 24 0.50 -8.55 7.89
N ILE A 25 0.12 -7.37 7.42
CA ILE A 25 -1.26 -6.90 7.43
C ILE A 25 -1.77 -6.93 6.01
N SER A 26 -2.78 -7.77 5.75
CA SER A 26 -3.39 -7.86 4.43
C SER A 26 -4.03 -6.53 4.04
N VAL A 27 -3.80 -6.13 2.80
CA VAL A 27 -4.39 -4.95 2.18
C VAL A 27 -5.50 -5.37 1.23
N ARG A 28 -6.63 -4.68 1.29
CA ARG A 28 -7.78 -4.92 0.41
C ARG A 28 -7.87 -3.85 -0.66
N SER A 29 -8.34 -4.24 -1.85
CA SER A 29 -8.65 -3.29 -2.92
C SER A 29 -9.73 -2.30 -2.45
N GLY A 30 -9.55 -1.01 -2.72
CA GLY A 30 -10.40 0.08 -2.26
C GLY A 30 -10.07 0.61 -0.85
N GLN A 31 -9.01 0.11 -0.20
CA GLN A 31 -8.64 0.56 1.14
C GLN A 31 -7.95 1.93 1.11
N TYR A 32 -8.22 2.74 2.14
CA TYR A 32 -7.50 3.99 2.36
C TYR A 32 -6.18 3.76 3.09
N LEU A 33 -5.11 4.36 2.57
CA LEU A 33 -3.78 4.38 3.14
C LEU A 33 -3.25 5.82 3.18
N TYR A 34 -2.18 6.06 3.91
CA TYR A 34 -1.38 7.26 3.78
C TYR A 34 -0.03 6.89 3.20
N LEU A 35 0.30 7.41 2.01
CA LEU A 35 1.59 7.21 1.33
C LEU A 35 2.63 8.19 1.87
N SER A 36 3.81 7.69 2.20
CA SER A 36 4.97 8.51 2.58
C SER A 36 5.58 9.13 1.33
N VAL A 37 5.58 10.45 1.24
CA VAL A 37 6.26 11.20 0.17
C VAL A 37 7.14 12.24 0.83
N HIS A 38 8.46 12.04 0.76
CA HIS A 38 9.43 12.79 1.57
C HIS A 38 9.01 12.76 3.06
N ASP A 39 8.77 13.92 3.66
CA ASP A 39 8.38 14.06 5.08
C ASP A 39 6.87 14.26 5.28
N CYS A 40 6.05 13.93 4.27
CA CYS A 40 4.60 14.12 4.28
C CYS A 40 3.84 12.80 4.10
N TRP A 41 2.62 12.77 4.63
CA TRP A 41 1.67 11.66 4.50
C TRP A 41 0.49 12.07 3.64
N ILE A 42 0.39 11.50 2.44
CA ILE A 42 -0.66 11.81 1.47
C ILE A 42 -1.73 10.72 1.51
N PRO A 43 -3.02 11.03 1.72
CA PRO A 43 -4.08 10.03 1.68
C PRO A 43 -4.28 9.50 0.27
N VAL A 44 -4.30 8.19 0.11
CA VAL A 44 -4.48 7.49 -1.17
C VAL A 44 -5.43 6.31 -1.01
N VAL A 45 -6.07 5.92 -2.11
CA VAL A 45 -6.82 4.66 -2.20
C VAL A 45 -5.97 3.66 -2.97
N ILE A 46 -5.73 2.49 -2.39
CA ILE A 46 -5.04 1.39 -3.07
C ILE A 46 -6.06 0.46 -3.73
N ARG A 47 -5.83 0.07 -4.98
CA ARG A 47 -6.71 -0.87 -5.70
C ARG A 47 -5.92 -1.80 -6.59
N PHE A 48 -6.41 -3.02 -6.75
CA PHE A 48 -5.94 -3.91 -7.80
C PHE A 48 -6.59 -3.49 -9.13
N SER A 49 -5.79 -3.30 -10.17
CA SER A 49 -6.25 -3.00 -11.53
C SER A 49 -6.26 -4.27 -12.38
N PRO A 50 -7.45 -4.82 -12.73
CA PRO A 50 -7.53 -6.00 -13.59
C PRO A 50 -6.99 -5.77 -15.00
N GLU A 51 -7.04 -4.53 -15.49
CA GLU A 51 -6.57 -4.16 -16.84
C GLU A 51 -5.04 -4.26 -16.96
N ILE A 52 -4.33 -3.90 -15.89
CA ILE A 52 -2.87 -3.89 -15.83
C ILE A 52 -2.35 -5.19 -15.18
N GLY A 53 -3.19 -5.86 -14.39
CA GLY A 53 -2.81 -7.03 -13.59
C GLY A 53 -1.93 -6.69 -12.39
N ASP A 54 -2.00 -5.45 -11.88
CA ASP A 54 -1.14 -4.97 -10.80
C ASP A 54 -1.89 -4.04 -9.83
N TRP A 55 -1.30 -3.81 -8.66
CA TRP A 55 -1.76 -2.86 -7.66
C TRP A 55 -1.35 -1.44 -8.01
N ILE A 56 -2.28 -0.51 -7.86
CA ILE A 56 -2.09 0.91 -8.15
C ILE A 56 -2.62 1.78 -7.00
N PHE A 57 -2.05 2.98 -6.86
CA PHE A 57 -2.70 4.06 -6.13
C PHE A 57 -3.65 4.79 -7.08
N GLN A 58 -4.92 4.90 -6.69
CA GLN A 58 -5.92 5.59 -7.49
C GLN A 58 -5.52 7.07 -7.68
N ASN A 59 -5.54 7.53 -8.93
CA ASN A 59 -5.11 8.88 -9.36
C ASN A 59 -3.59 9.14 -9.26
N LEU A 60 -2.79 8.12 -8.95
CA LEU A 60 -1.33 8.14 -8.88
C LEU A 60 -0.74 6.88 -9.53
N GLU A 61 -1.32 6.46 -10.66
CA GLU A 61 -1.01 5.21 -11.36
C GLU A 61 0.45 5.12 -11.85
N ASN A 62 1.16 6.25 -11.92
CA ASN A 62 2.58 6.31 -12.30
C ASN A 62 3.53 5.97 -11.14
N ILE A 63 3.04 5.82 -9.91
CA ILE A 63 3.85 5.47 -8.74
C ILE A 63 3.84 3.94 -8.56
N ASN A 64 5.02 3.34 -8.51
CA ASN A 64 5.15 1.92 -8.16
C ASN A 64 4.71 1.71 -6.70
N VAL A 65 3.74 0.81 -6.49
CA VAL A 65 3.14 0.49 -5.18
C VAL A 65 4.07 -0.37 -4.32
N ASN A 66 4.79 -1.32 -4.93
CA ASN A 66 5.62 -2.26 -4.21
C ASN A 66 6.86 -1.56 -3.64
N GLY A 67 7.16 -1.80 -2.36
CA GLY A 67 8.25 -1.15 -1.62
C GLY A 67 7.92 0.22 -1.06
N GLN A 68 6.70 0.73 -1.26
CA GLN A 68 6.32 2.05 -0.73
C GLN A 68 6.03 2.01 0.76
N LYS A 69 6.48 3.04 1.46
CA LYS A 69 6.17 3.23 2.87
C LYS A 69 4.78 3.83 3.04
N VAL A 70 3.96 3.18 3.86
CA VAL A 70 2.59 3.59 4.11
C VAL A 70 2.25 3.59 5.59
N MET A 71 1.16 4.28 5.92
CA MET A 71 0.53 4.26 7.22
C MET A 71 -0.95 3.93 7.09
N ILE A 72 -1.45 3.09 7.99
CA ILE A 72 -2.88 2.84 8.17
C ILE A 72 -3.32 3.27 9.57
N LYS A 73 -4.52 3.84 9.66
CA LYS A 73 -5.17 4.07 10.95
C LYS A 73 -5.84 2.76 11.36
N SER A 74 -5.46 2.29 12.56
CA SER A 74 -6.06 1.15 13.26
C SER A 74 -7.32 1.60 13.99
#